data_AF-A0A536M292-F1
#
_entry.id   AF-A0A536M292-F1
#
_cell.length_a   1.000
_cell.length_b   1.000
_cell.length_c   1.000
_cell.angle_alpha   90.00
_cell.angle_beta   90.00
_cell.angle_gamma   90.00
#
_symmetry.space_group_name_H-M   'P 1'
#
loop_
_entity.id
_entity.type
_entity.pdbx_description
1 polymer ?
#
loop_
_entity_poly.entity_id
_entity_poly.type
_entity_poly.pdbx_seq_one_letter_code
_entity_poly.pdbx_strand_id
1 'polypeptide(L)'
;MLVVIAGYFRYVARYATNGVYWDEWNWVELMRRSSGGTLTLGDLWAQHNENRMLFPNMIALALGNITGVSDIAFMYLGAILLVAGVLLLIVGCRRDLLKYPLAYLPAIFLFFSLAQYENTLWAFQFAWFLIVACICGALVLLTPPQLRLWHLLVSVALGIVASYSSLAGLTIWPAGLLALLRPEIPMRFRVAWLAAGGLVTAFYLYGLKF
;
A
#
# COMPACT_ATOMS: atom_id res chain seq x y z
N MET A 1 -2.75 19.90 -10.54
CA MET A 1 -2.28 18.82 -9.65
C MET A 1 -1.68 19.34 -8.35
N LEU A 2 -0.63 20.18 -8.39
CA LEU A 2 -0.02 20.73 -7.16
C LEU A 2 -1.03 21.44 -6.25
N VAL A 3 -1.96 22.23 -6.83
CA VAL A 3 -3.03 22.89 -6.06
C VAL A 3 -3.96 21.87 -5.36
N VAL A 4 -4.28 20.76 -6.03
CA VAL A 4 -5.14 19.70 -5.46
C VAL A 4 -4.41 18.98 -4.32
N ILE A 5 -3.14 18.63 -4.52
CA ILE A 5 -2.30 18.00 -3.49
C ILE A 5 -2.13 18.93 -2.29
N ALA A 6 -1.84 20.22 -2.52
CA ALA A 6 -1.73 21.21 -1.46
C ALA A 6 -3.06 21.39 -0.71
N GLY A 7 -4.19 21.38 -1.43
CA GLY A 7 -5.53 21.39 -0.85
C GLY A 7 -5.78 20.16 0.03
N TYR A 8 -5.36 18.98 -0.44
CA TYR A 8 -5.49 17.72 0.30
C TYR A 8 -4.65 17.72 1.59
N PHE A 9 -3.38 18.13 1.55
CA PHE A 9 -2.57 18.26 2.75
C PHE A 9 -3.08 19.33 3.71
N ARG A 10 -3.62 20.44 3.18
CA ARG A 10 -4.29 21.46 4.01
C ARG A 10 -5.55 20.91 4.68
N TYR A 11 -6.29 20.04 3.99
CA TYR A 11 -7.44 19.35 4.56
C TYR A 11 -7.01 18.44 5.71
N VAL A 12 -6.00 17.58 5.52
CA VAL A 12 -5.43 16.76 6.61
C VAL A 12 -4.96 17.64 7.77
N ALA A 13 -4.19 18.70 7.50
CA ALA A 13 -3.70 19.62 8.54
C ALA A 13 -4.82 20.30 9.34
N ARG A 14 -5.99 20.51 8.74
CA ARG A 14 -7.12 21.18 9.39
C ARG A 14 -8.00 20.24 10.19
N TYR A 15 -8.16 19.00 9.75
CA TYR A 15 -9.17 18.06 10.27
C TYR A 15 -8.58 16.81 10.92
N ALA A 16 -7.28 16.56 10.81
CA ALA A 16 -6.64 15.44 11.52
C ALA A 16 -6.65 15.69 13.03
N THR A 17 -7.13 14.70 13.77
CA THR A 17 -7.17 14.70 15.23
C THR A 17 -6.56 13.40 15.76
N ASN A 18 -5.92 13.46 16.92
CA ASN A 18 -5.53 12.23 17.63
C ASN A 18 -6.75 11.66 18.35
N GLY A 19 -6.91 10.34 18.30
CA GLY A 19 -7.97 9.61 18.96
C GLY A 19 -8.05 8.19 18.41
N VAL A 20 -7.79 7.23 19.29
CA VAL A 20 -7.89 5.80 18.97
C VAL A 20 -9.29 5.47 18.48
N TYR A 21 -9.39 4.98 17.26
CA TYR A 21 -10.62 4.67 16.56
C TYR A 21 -10.61 3.24 16.00
N TRP A 22 -11.60 2.44 16.40
CA TRP A 22 -11.86 1.07 15.93
C TRP A 22 -10.62 0.16 15.91
N ASP A 23 -10.09 -0.16 14.72
CA ASP A 23 -8.99 -1.11 14.55
C ASP A 23 -7.70 -0.68 15.24
N GLU A 24 -7.52 0.62 15.50
CA GLU A 24 -6.35 1.20 16.17
C GLU A 24 -6.18 0.69 17.61
N TRP A 25 -7.24 0.16 18.24
CA TRP A 25 -7.13 -0.52 19.54
C TRP A 25 -6.15 -1.70 19.51
N ASN A 26 -5.98 -2.35 18.35
CA ASN A 26 -4.99 -3.43 18.20
C ASN A 26 -3.56 -2.90 18.27
N TRP A 27 -3.31 -1.68 17.81
CA TRP A 27 -2.00 -1.05 17.94
C TRP A 27 -1.70 -0.68 19.39
N VAL A 28 -2.69 -0.25 20.17
CA VAL A 28 -2.48 0.03 21.61
C VAL A 28 -1.93 -1.21 22.32
N GLU A 29 -2.52 -2.38 22.09
CA GLU A 29 -2.02 -3.64 22.66
C GLU A 29 -0.63 -4.00 22.13
N LEU A 30 -0.38 -3.81 20.83
CA LEU A 30 0.92 -4.05 20.21
C LEU A 30 2.02 -3.17 20.82
N MET A 31 1.73 -1.87 21.02
CA MET A 31 2.65 -0.93 21.68
C MET A 31 2.86 -1.29 23.14
N ARG A 32 1.81 -1.70 23.86
CA ARG A 32 1.93 -2.15 25.25
C ARG A 32 2.88 -3.33 25.38
N ARG A 33 2.79 -4.32 24.48
CA ARG A 33 3.71 -5.47 24.43
C ARG A 33 5.14 -5.07 24.05
N SER A 34 5.29 -4.14 23.11
CA SER A 34 6.58 -3.57 22.72
C SER A 34 7.27 -2.89 23.90
N SER A 35 6.58 -1.98 24.59
CA SER A 35 7.11 -1.28 25.77
C SER A 35 7.34 -2.21 26.97
N GLY A 36 6.55 -3.28 27.08
CA GLY A 36 6.71 -4.30 28.13
C GLY A 36 7.83 -5.33 27.85
N GLY A 37 8.48 -5.27 26.68
CA GLY A 37 9.52 -6.23 26.30
C GLY A 37 9.01 -7.66 26.01
N THR A 38 7.70 -7.83 25.81
CA THR A 38 7.06 -9.13 25.55
C THR A 38 6.62 -9.30 24.09
N LEU A 39 7.02 -8.38 23.20
CA LEU A 39 6.66 -8.43 21.79
C LEU A 39 7.36 -9.61 21.10
N THR A 40 6.56 -10.42 20.41
CA THR A 40 7.05 -11.53 19.60
C THR A 40 6.79 -11.28 18.11
N LEU A 41 7.51 -11.99 17.22
CA LEU A 41 7.22 -11.96 15.78
C LEU A 41 5.82 -12.50 15.48
N GLY A 42 5.30 -13.40 16.32
CA GLY A 42 3.95 -13.93 16.20
C GLY A 42 2.87 -12.86 16.40
N ASP A 43 3.11 -11.87 17.26
CA ASP A 43 2.17 -10.76 17.49
C ASP A 43 2.04 -9.87 16.24
N LEU A 44 3.13 -9.67 15.49
CA LEU A 44 3.11 -8.89 14.25
C LEU A 44 2.40 -9.60 13.10
N TRP A 45 2.51 -10.93 13.06
CA TRP A 45 1.91 -11.80 12.04
C TRP A 45 0.51 -12.31 12.43
N ALA A 46 0.04 -11.96 13.63
CA ALA A 46 -1.25 -12.41 14.12
C ALA A 46 -2.37 -12.05 13.14
N GLN A 47 -3.37 -12.92 13.09
CA GLN A 47 -4.55 -12.69 12.27
C GLN A 47 -5.35 -11.50 12.86
N HIS A 48 -5.62 -10.50 12.05
CA HIS A 48 -6.48 -9.36 12.36
C HIS A 48 -7.70 -9.41 11.44
N ASN A 49 -8.84 -9.87 11.95
CA ASN A 49 -10.01 -10.21 11.14
C ASN A 49 -9.63 -11.20 10.02
N GLU A 50 -9.87 -10.88 8.75
CA GLU A 50 -9.49 -11.69 7.58
C GLU A 50 -8.09 -11.37 7.06
N ASN A 51 -7.32 -10.56 7.78
CA ASN A 51 -6.07 -9.96 7.31
C ASN A 51 -4.81 -10.46 8.03
N ARG A 52 -3.72 -10.58 7.28
CA ARG A 52 -2.35 -10.60 7.83
C ARG A 52 -1.74 -9.22 7.66
N MET A 53 -1.56 -8.49 8.76
CA MET A 53 -1.17 -7.08 8.75
C MET A 53 0.28 -6.86 9.21
N LEU A 54 1.21 -7.74 8.79
CA LEU A 54 2.61 -7.68 9.19
C LEU A 54 3.24 -6.31 8.94
N PHE A 55 3.18 -5.82 7.71
CA PHE A 55 3.85 -4.56 7.34
C PHE A 55 3.20 -3.33 7.99
N PRO A 56 1.85 -3.20 8.03
CA PRO A 56 1.18 -2.17 8.80
C PRO A 56 1.59 -2.19 10.27
N ASN A 57 1.66 -3.35 10.91
CA ASN A 57 2.06 -3.49 12.32
C ASN A 57 3.53 -3.08 12.54
N MET A 58 4.44 -3.44 11.63
CA MET A 58 5.83 -3.01 11.69
C MET A 58 5.96 -1.48 11.54
N ILE A 59 5.22 -0.88 10.61
CA ILE A 59 5.19 0.57 10.41
C ILE A 59 4.57 1.26 11.62
N ALA A 60 3.50 0.70 12.18
CA ALA A 60 2.86 1.19 13.40
C ALA A 60 3.88 1.23 14.54
N LEU A 61 4.60 0.14 14.80
CA LEU A 61 5.63 0.12 15.84
C LEU A 61 6.75 1.14 15.58
N ALA A 62 7.28 1.19 14.36
CA ALA A 62 8.38 2.09 14.04
C ALA A 62 7.97 3.56 14.18
N LEU A 63 6.85 3.96 13.56
CA LEU A 63 6.37 5.33 13.58
C LEU A 63 5.80 5.72 14.95
N GLY A 64 5.10 4.81 15.62
CA GLY A 64 4.54 5.01 16.95
C GLY A 64 5.61 5.23 18.00
N ASN A 65 6.73 4.50 17.95
CA ASN A 65 7.88 4.72 18.83
C ASN A 65 8.57 6.09 18.59
N ILE A 66 8.53 6.61 17.36
CA ILE A 66 9.13 7.90 17.01
C ILE A 66 8.23 9.07 17.41
N THR A 67 6.91 8.95 17.20
CA THR A 67 5.96 10.06 17.33
C THR A 67 5.15 10.04 18.62
N GLY A 68 5.32 9.01 19.45
CA GLY A 68 4.47 8.79 20.63
C GLY A 68 3.05 8.34 20.27
N VAL A 69 2.92 7.54 19.20
CA VAL A 69 1.63 7.03 18.68
C VAL A 69 0.67 8.15 18.30
N SER A 70 1.16 9.12 17.52
CA SER A 70 0.30 10.17 16.99
C SER A 70 -0.43 9.69 15.73
N ASP A 71 -1.75 9.60 15.79
CA ASP A 71 -2.62 9.27 14.65
C ASP A 71 -2.42 10.25 13.49
N ILE A 72 -2.19 11.52 13.81
CA ILE A 72 -1.89 12.56 12.82
C ILE A 72 -0.67 12.16 11.96
N ALA A 73 0.36 11.57 12.57
CA ALA A 73 1.53 11.11 11.82
C ALA A 73 1.19 9.97 10.83
N PHE A 74 0.31 9.05 11.23
CA PHE A 74 -0.18 7.98 10.36
C PHE A 74 -1.07 8.50 9.23
N MET A 75 -1.93 9.49 9.50
CA MET A 75 -2.74 10.16 8.46
C MET A 75 -1.84 10.87 7.43
N TYR A 76 -0.78 11.57 7.88
CA TYR A 76 0.20 12.15 6.97
C TYR A 76 0.98 11.10 6.18
N LEU A 77 1.36 9.98 6.81
CA LEU A 77 1.98 8.86 6.09
C LEU A 77 1.04 8.34 4.99
N GLY A 78 -0.24 8.12 5.32
CA GLY A 78 -1.27 7.74 4.34
C GLY A 78 -1.37 8.73 3.18
N ALA A 79 -1.41 10.03 3.48
CA ALA A 79 -1.43 11.08 2.47
C ALA A 79 -0.18 11.06 1.56
N ILE A 80 1.00 10.86 2.13
CA ILE A 80 2.26 10.73 1.38
C ILE A 80 2.22 9.49 0.48
N LEU A 81 1.76 8.35 0.99
CA LEU A 81 1.65 7.10 0.23
C LEU A 81 0.68 7.23 -0.94
N LEU A 82 -0.49 7.86 -0.71
CA LEU A 82 -1.46 8.14 -1.77
C LEU A 82 -0.86 9.03 -2.87
N VAL A 83 -0.19 10.13 -2.48
CA VAL A 83 0.50 11.01 -3.43
C VAL A 83 1.58 10.25 -4.18
N ALA A 84 2.39 9.42 -3.51
CA ALA A 84 3.40 8.61 -4.15
C ALA A 84 2.79 7.63 -5.17
N GLY A 85 1.69 6.95 -4.83
CA GLY A 85 0.95 6.09 -5.74
C GLY A 85 0.47 6.84 -6.99
N VAL A 86 -0.13 8.01 -6.83
CA VAL A 86 -0.57 8.85 -7.95
C VAL A 86 0.61 9.33 -8.81
N LEU A 87 1.72 9.74 -8.21
CA LEU A 87 2.92 10.15 -8.95
C LEU A 87 3.50 8.99 -9.76
N LEU A 88 3.52 7.79 -9.20
CA LEU A 88 3.94 6.57 -9.91
C LEU A 88 3.02 6.30 -11.11
N LEU A 89 1.70 6.39 -10.95
CA LEU A 89 0.76 6.25 -12.07
C LEU A 89 1.02 7.29 -13.16
N ILE A 90 1.30 8.54 -12.79
CA ILE A 90 1.64 9.59 -13.76
C ILE A 90 2.91 9.27 -14.53
N VAL A 91 3.93 8.72 -13.85
CA VAL A 91 5.17 8.28 -14.51
C VAL A 91 4.88 7.11 -15.46
N GLY A 92 4.11 6.11 -15.02
CA GLY A 92 3.75 4.95 -15.83
C GLY A 92 2.91 5.29 -17.06
N CYS A 93 1.93 6.17 -16.88
CA CYS A 93 1.00 6.59 -17.93
C CYS A 93 1.43 7.89 -18.65
N ARG A 94 2.67 8.37 -18.47
CA ARG A 94 3.10 9.69 -18.95
C ARG A 94 2.79 9.93 -20.43
N ARG A 95 3.02 8.93 -21.27
CA ARG A 95 2.78 9.04 -22.73
C ARG A 95 1.29 9.23 -23.04
N ASP A 96 0.44 8.43 -22.42
CA ASP A 96 -1.01 8.50 -22.62
C ASP A 96 -1.61 9.76 -21.98
N LEU A 97 -1.09 10.17 -20.81
CA LEU A 97 -1.48 11.39 -20.13
C LEU A 97 -1.19 12.63 -20.98
N LEU A 98 -0.04 12.69 -21.66
CA LEU A 98 0.29 13.79 -22.56
C LEU A 98 -0.59 13.80 -23.82
N LYS A 99 -1.04 12.63 -24.27
CA LYS A 99 -1.91 12.48 -25.44
C LYS A 99 -3.38 12.79 -25.14
N TYR A 100 -3.85 12.39 -23.95
CA TYR A 100 -5.25 12.49 -23.54
C TYR A 100 -5.40 13.04 -22.11
N PRO A 101 -4.95 14.27 -21.82
CA PRO A 101 -4.89 14.79 -20.45
C PRO A 101 -6.27 14.86 -19.76
N LEU A 102 -7.33 15.12 -20.53
CA LEU A 102 -8.70 15.21 -20.01
C LEU A 102 -9.25 13.85 -19.55
N ALA A 103 -8.77 12.73 -20.11
CA ALA A 103 -9.22 11.39 -19.72
C ALA A 103 -8.74 11.00 -18.31
N TYR A 104 -7.63 11.57 -17.85
CA TYR A 104 -7.03 11.30 -16.55
C TYR A 104 -7.42 12.33 -15.48
N LEU A 105 -8.07 13.43 -15.88
CA LEU A 105 -8.51 14.48 -14.97
C LEU A 105 -9.48 13.96 -13.90
N PRO A 106 -10.49 13.11 -14.20
CA PRO A 106 -11.34 12.50 -13.19
C PRO A 106 -10.59 11.65 -12.16
N ALA A 107 -9.52 10.96 -12.57
CA ALA A 107 -8.74 10.12 -11.67
C ALA A 107 -8.10 10.94 -10.55
N ILE A 108 -7.57 12.14 -10.87
CA ILE A 108 -6.99 13.04 -9.87
C ILE A 108 -8.06 13.49 -8.86
N PHE A 109 -9.26 13.83 -9.32
CA PHE A 109 -10.35 14.20 -8.42
C PHE A 109 -10.85 13.03 -7.58
N LEU A 110 -10.86 11.81 -8.13
CA LEU A 110 -11.23 10.61 -7.39
C LEU A 110 -10.21 10.32 -6.28
N PHE A 111 -8.92 10.30 -6.60
CA PHE A 111 -7.86 10.02 -5.63
C PHE A 111 -7.77 11.06 -4.52
N PHE A 112 -7.97 12.34 -4.81
CA PHE A 112 -7.92 13.42 -3.80
C PHE A 112 -9.29 13.94 -3.40
N SER A 113 -10.34 13.14 -3.61
CA SER A 113 -11.72 13.51 -3.25
C SER A 113 -11.86 13.67 -1.74
N LEU A 114 -12.48 14.75 -1.30
CA LEU A 114 -12.85 14.94 0.12
C LEU A 114 -13.97 13.99 0.56
N ALA A 115 -14.67 13.35 -0.37
CA ALA A 115 -15.68 12.35 -0.05
C ALA A 115 -15.09 11.10 0.62
N GLN A 116 -13.78 10.86 0.49
CA GLN A 116 -13.09 9.75 1.14
C GLN A 116 -12.54 10.12 2.53
N TYR A 117 -13.24 11.00 3.26
CA TYR A 117 -12.78 11.50 4.56
C TYR A 117 -12.45 10.35 5.52
N GLU A 118 -13.19 9.24 5.48
CA GLU A 118 -12.93 8.05 6.30
C GLU A 118 -11.59 7.39 5.98
N ASN A 119 -11.16 7.39 4.71
CA ASN A 119 -9.83 6.87 4.35
C ASN A 119 -8.72 7.87 4.70
N THR A 120 -9.01 9.17 4.59
CA THR A 120 -8.00 10.23 4.73
C THR A 120 -7.72 10.58 6.20
N LEU A 121 -8.75 10.62 7.03
CA LEU A 121 -8.69 11.09 8.42
C LEU A 121 -8.77 9.96 9.44
N TRP A 122 -8.59 8.72 9.01
CA TRP A 122 -8.47 7.56 9.90
C TRP A 122 -7.04 7.02 9.79
N ALA A 123 -6.30 7.02 10.91
CA ALA A 123 -4.90 6.65 10.89
C ALA A 123 -4.69 5.21 10.41
N PHE A 124 -5.54 4.27 10.82
CA PHE A 124 -5.50 2.87 10.36
C PHE A 124 -5.51 2.70 8.83
N GLN A 125 -6.14 3.63 8.10
CA GLN A 125 -6.32 3.54 6.66
C GLN A 125 -5.03 3.74 5.85
N PHE A 126 -3.92 4.16 6.46
CA PHE A 126 -2.63 4.23 5.78
C PHE A 126 -2.24 2.89 5.14
N ALA A 127 -2.67 1.75 5.71
CA ALA A 127 -2.39 0.41 5.19
C ALA A 127 -2.97 0.19 3.78
N TRP A 128 -4.14 0.75 3.47
CA TRP A 128 -4.73 0.67 2.14
C TRP A 128 -3.98 1.56 1.14
N PHE A 129 -3.56 2.76 1.56
CA PHE A 129 -2.72 3.62 0.72
C PHE A 129 -1.35 3.01 0.44
N LEU A 130 -0.77 2.27 1.40
CA LEU A 130 0.45 1.49 1.21
C LEU A 130 0.26 0.44 0.10
N ILE A 131 -0.85 -0.31 0.14
CA ILE A 131 -1.17 -1.31 -0.89
C ILE A 131 -1.29 -0.65 -2.26
N VAL A 132 -2.04 0.45 -2.37
CA VAL A 132 -2.20 1.20 -3.62
C VAL A 132 -0.84 1.66 -4.14
N ALA A 133 0.02 2.24 -3.29
CA ALA A 133 1.35 2.66 -3.69
C ALA A 133 2.22 1.50 -4.19
N CYS A 134 2.17 0.33 -3.52
CA CYS A 134 2.88 -0.87 -3.93
C CYS A 134 2.39 -1.39 -5.29
N ILE A 135 1.07 -1.43 -5.52
CA ILE A 135 0.48 -1.84 -6.81
C ILE A 135 0.93 -0.88 -7.92
N CYS A 136 0.82 0.44 -7.69
CA CYS A 136 1.24 1.43 -8.67
C CYS A 136 2.75 1.30 -8.99
N GLY A 137 3.59 1.12 -7.97
CA GLY A 137 5.03 0.91 -8.12
C GLY A 137 5.34 -0.35 -8.91
N ALA A 138 4.69 -1.47 -8.59
CA ALA A 138 4.88 -2.72 -9.31
C ALA A 138 4.47 -2.60 -10.79
N LEU A 139 3.33 -1.98 -11.09
CA LEU A 139 2.90 -1.76 -12.47
C LEU A 139 3.89 -0.90 -13.26
N VAL A 140 4.39 0.19 -12.67
CA VAL A 140 5.41 1.04 -13.31
C VAL A 140 6.69 0.27 -13.60
N LEU A 141 7.13 -0.59 -12.68
CA LEU A 141 8.34 -1.42 -12.82
C LEU A 141 8.16 -2.57 -13.82
N LEU A 142 6.95 -3.09 -13.97
CA LEU A 142 6.65 -4.21 -14.88
C LEU A 142 6.30 -3.76 -16.31
N THR A 143 6.02 -2.47 -16.54
CA THR A 143 5.65 -1.90 -17.84
C THR A 143 6.79 -1.37 -18.74
N PRO A 144 8.08 -1.28 -18.34
CA PRO A 144 9.14 -0.84 -19.26
C PRO A 144 9.25 -1.72 -20.52
N PRO A 145 9.79 -1.20 -21.64
CA PRO A 145 9.97 -1.97 -22.88
C PRO A 145 10.89 -3.17 -22.73
N GLN A 146 11.91 -3.05 -21.86
CA GLN A 146 12.87 -4.12 -21.58
C GLN A 146 12.82 -4.46 -20.09
N LEU A 147 12.20 -5.60 -19.78
CA LEU A 147 12.12 -6.08 -18.41
C LEU A 147 13.44 -6.74 -18.00
N ARG A 148 14.11 -6.16 -16.99
CA ARG A 148 15.32 -6.73 -16.37
C ARG A 148 14.95 -7.45 -15.07
N LEU A 149 15.80 -8.39 -14.63
CA LEU A 149 15.59 -9.16 -13.41
C LEU A 149 15.32 -8.29 -12.18
N TRP A 150 16.06 -7.18 -12.01
CA TRP A 150 15.86 -6.30 -10.86
C TRP A 150 14.44 -5.71 -10.81
N HIS A 151 13.82 -5.40 -11.96
CA HIS A 151 12.44 -4.90 -11.99
C HIS A 151 11.49 -5.95 -11.41
N LEU A 152 11.68 -7.22 -11.80
CA LEU A 152 10.90 -8.33 -11.26
C LEU A 152 11.13 -8.47 -9.76
N LEU A 153 12.39 -8.46 -9.29
CA LEU A 153 12.72 -8.63 -7.88
C LEU A 153 12.10 -7.53 -7.01
N VAL A 154 12.19 -6.26 -7.44
CA VAL A 154 11.59 -5.14 -6.71
C VAL A 154 10.06 -5.23 -6.75
N SER A 155 9.45 -5.57 -7.89
CA SER A 155 8.00 -5.76 -7.97
C SER A 155 7.51 -6.92 -7.11
N VAL A 156 8.28 -8.00 -6.98
CA VAL A 156 7.96 -9.12 -6.07
C VAL A 156 8.06 -8.67 -4.61
N ALA A 157 9.07 -7.86 -4.26
CA ALA A 157 9.18 -7.29 -2.92
C ALA A 157 7.98 -6.39 -2.59
N LEU A 158 7.56 -5.52 -3.52
CA LEU A 158 6.31 -4.74 -3.38
C LEU A 158 5.08 -5.64 -3.28
N GLY A 159 5.07 -6.75 -4.04
CA GLY A 159 4.06 -7.81 -3.97
C GLY A 159 3.90 -8.39 -2.57
N ILE A 160 5.02 -8.73 -1.93
CA ILE A 160 5.07 -9.25 -0.56
C ILE A 160 4.57 -8.18 0.44
N VAL A 161 5.04 -6.94 0.31
CA VAL A 161 4.61 -5.82 1.18
C VAL A 161 3.11 -5.61 1.11
N ALA A 162 2.55 -5.53 -0.10
CA ALA A 162 1.11 -5.39 -0.31
C ALA A 162 0.34 -6.58 0.27
N SER A 163 0.75 -7.81 -0.06
CA SER A 163 0.08 -9.04 0.34
C SER A 163 -0.03 -9.20 1.85
N TYR A 164 1.03 -8.86 2.60
CA TYR A 164 1.01 -8.90 4.07
C TYR A 164 0.70 -7.53 4.71
N SER A 165 -0.01 -6.67 3.97
CA SER A 165 -0.69 -5.50 4.52
C SER A 165 -2.19 -5.75 4.70
N SER A 166 -2.82 -6.42 3.75
CA SER A 166 -4.22 -6.88 3.81
C SER A 166 -4.48 -7.88 2.67
N LEU A 167 -5.56 -8.64 2.77
CA LEU A 167 -6.06 -9.51 1.70
C LEU A 167 -6.19 -8.78 0.36
N ALA A 168 -6.61 -7.50 0.38
CA ALA A 168 -6.73 -6.67 -0.82
C ALA A 168 -5.37 -6.52 -1.55
N GLY A 169 -4.26 -6.63 -0.84
CA GLY A 169 -2.92 -6.58 -1.42
C GLY A 169 -2.58 -7.75 -2.34
N LEU A 170 -3.26 -8.89 -2.21
CA LEU A 170 -3.08 -10.02 -3.14
C LEU A 170 -3.52 -9.69 -4.57
N THR A 171 -4.31 -8.63 -4.77
CA THR A 171 -4.69 -8.14 -6.11
C THR A 171 -3.50 -7.65 -6.94
N ILE A 172 -2.35 -7.40 -6.31
CA ILE A 172 -1.10 -7.06 -7.02
C ILE A 172 -0.65 -8.17 -7.98
N TRP A 173 -0.90 -9.43 -7.65
CA TRP A 173 -0.47 -10.57 -8.46
C TRP A 173 -1.21 -10.67 -9.80
N PRO A 174 -2.56 -10.65 -9.86
CA PRO A 174 -3.27 -10.58 -11.13
C PRO A 174 -3.01 -9.27 -11.87
N ALA A 175 -2.92 -8.12 -11.19
CA ALA A 175 -2.60 -6.85 -11.84
C ALA A 175 -1.22 -6.86 -12.52
N GLY A 176 -0.19 -7.34 -11.82
CA GLY A 176 1.15 -7.49 -12.37
C GLY A 176 1.23 -8.55 -13.48
N LEU A 177 0.43 -9.60 -13.40
CA LEU A 177 0.34 -10.60 -14.48
C LEU A 177 -0.17 -9.95 -15.76
N LEU A 178 -1.24 -9.15 -15.70
CA LEU A 178 -1.77 -8.42 -16.86
C LEU A 178 -0.68 -7.55 -17.52
N ALA A 179 0.16 -6.88 -16.72
CA ALA A 179 1.30 -6.11 -17.25
C ALA A 179 2.38 -6.98 -17.93
N LEU A 180 2.51 -8.26 -17.53
CA LEU A 180 3.49 -9.21 -18.07
C LEU A 180 2.97 -10.05 -19.27
N LEU A 181 1.67 -10.01 -19.58
CA LEU A 181 1.07 -10.75 -20.71
C LEU A 181 1.44 -10.18 -22.09
N ARG A 182 2.26 -9.12 -22.13
CA ARG A 182 2.75 -8.50 -23.36
C ARG A 182 3.65 -9.46 -24.17
N PRO A 183 3.50 -9.55 -25.51
CA PRO A 183 4.21 -10.54 -26.33
C PRO A 183 5.73 -10.52 -26.19
N GLU A 184 6.30 -9.35 -25.92
CA GLU A 184 7.75 -9.11 -25.86
C GLU A 184 8.40 -9.65 -24.57
N ILE A 185 7.58 -10.00 -23.58
CA ILE A 185 8.06 -10.48 -22.27
C ILE A 185 8.30 -11.98 -22.31
N PRO A 186 9.52 -12.46 -22.02
CA PRO A 186 9.83 -13.89 -22.07
C PRO A 186 9.09 -14.66 -20.98
N MET A 187 8.69 -15.90 -21.31
CA MET A 187 7.87 -16.77 -20.45
C MET A 187 8.44 -16.94 -19.03
N ARG A 188 9.77 -16.98 -18.87
CA ARG A 188 10.44 -17.10 -17.57
C ARG A 188 9.99 -16.06 -16.54
N PHE A 189 9.72 -14.81 -16.95
CA PHE A 189 9.29 -13.77 -16.00
C PHE A 189 7.84 -13.96 -15.59
N ARG A 190 6.98 -14.45 -16.50
CA ARG A 190 5.58 -14.77 -16.19
C ARG A 190 5.49 -15.94 -15.21
N VAL A 191 6.26 -17.00 -15.47
CA VAL A 191 6.35 -18.16 -14.59
C VAL A 191 6.91 -17.77 -13.22
N ALA A 192 7.98 -16.99 -13.18
CA ALA A 192 8.56 -16.50 -11.91
C ALA A 192 7.56 -15.64 -11.12
N TRP A 193 6.82 -14.75 -11.78
CA TRP A 193 5.79 -13.93 -11.15
C TRP A 193 4.64 -14.76 -10.58
N LEU A 194 4.13 -15.73 -11.35
CA LEU A 194 3.08 -16.64 -10.92
C LEU A 194 3.53 -17.53 -9.77
N ALA A 195 4.76 -18.06 -9.83
CA ALA A 195 5.33 -18.87 -8.76
C ALA A 195 5.48 -18.07 -7.47
N ALA A 196 5.99 -16.82 -7.56
CA ALA A 196 6.09 -15.93 -6.41
C ALA A 196 4.71 -15.61 -5.82
N GLY A 197 3.74 -15.24 -6.67
CA GLY A 197 2.39 -14.92 -6.21
C GLY A 197 1.65 -16.11 -5.62
N GLY A 198 1.79 -17.30 -6.21
CA GLY A 198 1.23 -18.54 -5.67
C GLY A 198 1.82 -18.91 -4.31
N LEU A 199 3.15 -18.80 -4.17
CA LEU A 199 3.83 -19.05 -2.90
C LEU A 199 3.39 -18.06 -1.83
N VAL A 200 3.38 -16.75 -2.13
CA VAL A 200 2.94 -15.72 -1.19
C VAL A 200 1.49 -15.92 -0.78
N THR A 201 0.61 -16.25 -1.73
CA THR A 201 -0.81 -16.52 -1.43
C THR A 201 -0.98 -17.75 -0.55
N ALA A 202 -0.24 -18.83 -0.83
CA ALA A 202 -0.28 -20.04 -0.01
C ALA A 202 0.19 -19.78 1.44
N PHE A 203 1.29 -19.04 1.61
CA PHE A 203 1.78 -18.64 2.93
C PHE A 203 0.84 -17.67 3.64
N TYR A 204 0.19 -16.76 2.91
CA TYR A 204 -0.80 -15.85 3.47
C TYR A 204 -2.00 -16.60 4.06
N LEU A 205 -2.52 -17.59 3.31
CA LEU A 205 -3.68 -18.40 3.72
C LEU A 205 -3.35 -19.43 4.79
N TYR A 206 -2.07 -19.75 4.98
CA TYR A 206 -1.64 -20.73 5.98
C TYR A 206 -2.07 -20.32 7.39
N GLY A 207 -2.84 -21.19 8.04
CA GLY A 207 -3.32 -21.01 9.41
C GLY A 207 -4.31 -19.85 9.61
N LEU A 208 -4.91 -19.31 8.54
CA LEU A 208 -6.06 -18.41 8.67
C LEU A 208 -7.31 -19.23 9.04
N LYS A 209 -8.07 -18.73 10.01
CA LYS A 209 -9.37 -19.28 10.38
C LYS A 209 -10.46 -18.37 9.80
N PHE A 210 -11.35 -18.94 9.01
CA PHE A 210 -12.54 -18.27 8.45
C PHE A 210 -13.76 -18.55 9.32
#